data_AF-A0A2E6R9I4-F1
#
_entry.id   AF-A0A2E6R9I4-F1
#
_cell.length_a   1.000
_cell.length_b   1.000
_cell.length_c   1.000
_cell.angle_alpha   90.00
_cell.angle_beta   90.00
_cell.angle_gamma   90.00
#
_symmetry.space_group_name_H-M   'P 1'
#
loop_
_entity.id
_entity.type
_entity.pdbx_description
1 polymer ?
#
loop_
_entity_poly.entity_id
_entity_poly.type
_entity_poly.pdbx_seq_one_letter_code
_entity_poly.pdbx_strand_id
1 'polypeptide(L)'
;MITEWVPAGTGADAIDQSLLQRFAGLAETLKADPAAVISSVEESELNRAQSWLKMPEASWQTAISKLEEKDLFPLAVFFTLGEMKLPGWQCGASNPAIWLFRYMKANNLSPAKEEIRSLKKLTDNRFIPYGSVL
;
A
#
# COMPACT_ATOMS: atom_id res chain seq x y z
N MET A 1 -29.37 11.34 -8.66
CA MET A 1 -29.40 9.90 -8.31
C MET A 1 -28.08 9.31 -8.74
N ILE A 2 -27.21 8.97 -7.79
CA ILE A 2 -26.09 8.06 -8.02
C ILE A 2 -26.17 7.06 -6.88
N THR A 3 -26.70 5.89 -7.19
CA THR A 3 -26.65 4.71 -6.32
C THR A 3 -25.28 4.09 -6.52
N GLU A 4 -24.27 4.57 -5.79
CA GLU A 4 -22.99 3.87 -5.73
C GLU A 4 -23.12 2.72 -4.73
N TRP A 5 -23.35 1.56 -5.33
CA TRP A 5 -23.31 0.24 -4.70
C TRP A 5 -21.87 -0.01 -4.24
N VAL A 6 -21.63 -0.08 -2.92
CA VAL A 6 -20.38 -0.60 -2.36
C VAL A 6 -20.68 -2.00 -1.83
N PRO A 7 -20.06 -3.06 -2.38
CA PRO A 7 -20.37 -4.42 -1.98
C PRO A 7 -19.97 -4.67 -0.52
N ALA A 8 -20.82 -5.45 0.14
CA ALA A 8 -20.60 -6.03 1.44
C ALA A 8 -19.25 -6.75 1.51
N GLY A 9 -18.33 -6.20 2.30
CA GLY A 9 -17.10 -6.83 2.75
C GLY A 9 -17.06 -6.87 4.27
N THR A 10 -18.15 -7.29 4.92
CA THR A 10 -18.19 -7.51 6.38
C THR A 10 -17.44 -8.80 6.71
N GLY A 11 -16.12 -8.77 6.53
CA GLY A 11 -15.20 -9.61 7.28
C GLY A 11 -14.45 -8.68 8.20
N ALA A 12 -14.68 -8.75 9.51
CA ALA A 12 -13.88 -8.02 10.50
C ALA A 12 -12.37 -8.35 10.42
N ASP A 13 -12.00 -9.34 9.61
CA ASP A 13 -10.65 -9.85 9.35
C ASP A 13 -10.20 -9.69 7.89
N ALA A 14 -10.93 -8.94 7.04
CA ALA A 14 -10.59 -8.79 5.63
C ALA A 14 -10.03 -7.39 5.30
N ILE A 15 -9.01 -7.34 4.43
CA ILE A 15 -8.45 -6.09 3.92
C ILE A 15 -9.48 -5.42 3.01
N ASP A 16 -9.86 -4.18 3.35
CA ASP A 16 -10.92 -3.43 2.70
C ASP A 16 -10.45 -2.91 1.33
N GLN A 17 -11.08 -3.40 0.26
CA GLN A 17 -10.68 -3.08 -1.11
C GLN A 17 -10.92 -1.61 -1.47
N SER A 18 -12.06 -1.05 -1.05
CA SER A 18 -12.42 0.33 -1.36
C SER A 18 -11.41 1.30 -0.72
N LEU A 19 -10.98 0.98 0.50
CA LEU A 19 -10.00 1.78 1.21
C LEU A 19 -8.58 1.62 0.61
N LEU A 20 -8.20 0.42 0.14
CA LEU A 20 -6.96 0.26 -0.63
C LEU A 20 -6.97 1.08 -1.93
N GLN A 21 -8.06 1.06 -2.69
CA GLN A 21 -8.20 1.86 -3.92
C GLN A 21 -8.13 3.36 -3.62
N ARG A 22 -8.74 3.81 -2.52
CA ARG A 22 -8.61 5.19 -2.04
C ARG A 22 -7.14 5.55 -1.75
N PHE A 23 -6.39 4.70 -1.05
CA PHE A 23 -4.96 4.93 -0.79
C PHE A 23 -4.11 4.92 -2.06
N ALA A 24 -4.42 4.04 -3.01
CA ALA A 24 -3.77 4.04 -4.32
C ALA A 24 -4.01 5.36 -5.06
N GLY A 25 -5.24 5.86 -5.09
CA GLY A 25 -5.56 7.17 -5.69
C GLY A 25 -4.89 8.36 -5.00
N LEU A 26 -4.57 8.24 -3.71
CA LEU A 26 -3.84 9.27 -2.96
C LEU A 26 -2.32 9.23 -3.17
N ALA A 27 -1.76 8.16 -3.75
CA ALA A 27 -0.31 7.99 -3.79
C ALA A 27 0.41 9.01 -4.69
N GLU A 28 -0.23 9.47 -5.77
CA GLU A 28 0.34 10.53 -6.61
C GLU A 28 0.48 11.83 -5.83
N THR A 29 -0.58 12.24 -5.13
CA THR A 29 -0.57 13.39 -4.22
C THR A 29 0.42 13.17 -3.08
N LEU A 30 0.53 11.95 -2.55
CA LEU A 30 1.44 11.62 -1.45
C LEU A 30 2.92 11.73 -1.87
N LYS A 31 3.25 11.41 -3.14
CA LYS A 31 4.60 11.63 -3.69
C LYS A 31 4.93 13.12 -3.80
N ALA A 32 3.95 13.95 -4.17
CA ALA A 32 4.14 15.38 -4.34
C ALA A 32 4.15 16.14 -3.01
N ASP A 33 3.16 15.89 -2.15
CA ASP A 33 3.00 16.50 -0.83
C ASP A 33 2.48 15.47 0.20
N PRO A 34 3.40 14.74 0.87
CA PRO A 34 3.01 13.71 1.81
C PRO A 34 2.29 14.26 3.05
N ALA A 35 2.58 15.50 3.44
CA ALA A 35 1.98 16.12 4.63
C ALA A 35 0.49 16.43 4.43
N ALA A 36 0.10 16.94 3.26
CA ALA A 36 -1.30 17.20 2.92
C ALA A 36 -2.13 15.92 2.89
N VAL A 37 -1.60 14.85 2.28
CA VAL A 37 -2.34 13.58 2.22
C VAL A 37 -2.51 12.98 3.61
N ILE A 38 -1.45 12.90 4.42
CA ILE A 38 -1.53 12.35 5.78
C ILE A 38 -2.54 13.14 6.63
N SER A 39 -2.59 14.47 6.45
CA SER A 39 -3.56 15.33 7.15
C SER A 39 -5.00 15.20 6.62
N SER A 40 -5.16 14.75 5.37
CA SER A 40 -6.47 14.56 4.72
C SER A 40 -7.04 13.15 4.94
N VAL A 41 -6.22 12.18 5.31
CA VAL A 41 -6.66 10.82 5.65
C VAL A 41 -7.11 10.80 7.10
N GLU A 42 -8.26 10.20 7.37
CA GLU A 42 -8.76 10.15 8.74
C GLU A 42 -7.91 9.20 9.60
N GLU A 43 -7.74 9.53 10.87
CA GLU A 43 -6.98 8.69 11.80
C GLU A 43 -7.59 7.28 11.93
N SER A 44 -8.91 7.15 11.79
CA SER A 44 -9.60 5.86 11.76
C SER A 44 -9.18 4.99 10.57
N GLU A 45 -8.93 5.59 9.41
CA GLU A 45 -8.46 4.90 8.20
C GLU A 45 -7.01 4.46 8.35
N LEU A 46 -6.16 5.32 8.93
CA LEU A 46 -4.77 4.98 9.23
C LEU A 46 -4.67 3.85 10.25
N ASN A 47 -5.49 3.87 11.31
CA ASN A 47 -5.54 2.79 12.30
C ASN A 47 -5.99 1.46 11.67
N ARG A 48 -6.92 1.52 10.71
CA ARG A 48 -7.37 0.33 9.97
C ARG A 48 -6.28 -0.21 9.04
N ALA A 49 -5.58 0.67 8.34
CA ALA A 49 -4.44 0.30 7.51
C ALA A 49 -3.27 -0.27 8.33
N GLN A 50 -3.01 0.30 9.51
CA GLN A 50 -2.01 -0.20 10.45
C GLN A 50 -2.34 -1.59 10.97
N SER A 51 -3.62 -1.89 11.21
CA SER A 51 -4.04 -3.24 11.63
C SER A 51 -3.82 -4.27 10.52
N TRP A 52 -3.89 -3.89 9.24
CA TRP A 52 -3.52 -4.77 8.12
C TRP A 52 -2.03 -5.10 8.03
N LEU A 53 -1.14 -4.26 8.58
CA LEU A 53 0.30 -4.55 8.62
C LEU A 53 0.61 -5.81 9.45
N LYS A 54 -0.27 -6.17 10.38
CA LYS A 54 -0.16 -7.36 11.23
C LYS A 54 -0.74 -8.61 10.55
N MET A 55 -1.39 -8.46 9.40
CA MET A 55 -2.00 -9.58 8.67
C MET A 55 -0.94 -10.41 7.93
N PRO A 56 -1.19 -11.72 7.75
CA PRO A 56 -0.27 -12.58 7.01
C PRO A 56 -0.24 -12.25 5.52
N GLU A 57 0.87 -12.62 4.86
CA GLU A 57 1.06 -12.44 3.41
C GLU A 57 -0.10 -13.02 2.59
N ALA A 58 -0.71 -14.15 3.02
CA ALA A 58 -1.83 -14.78 2.33
C ALA A 58 -3.08 -13.86 2.21
N SER A 59 -3.38 -13.09 3.27
CA SER A 59 -4.48 -12.13 3.26
C SER A 59 -4.19 -10.99 2.27
N TRP A 60 -2.93 -10.54 2.24
CA TRP A 60 -2.46 -9.54 1.28
C TRP A 60 -2.48 -10.05 -0.15
N GLN A 61 -2.02 -11.25 -0.44
CA GLN A 61 -2.08 -11.83 -1.78
C GLN A 61 -3.52 -11.90 -2.31
N THR A 62 -4.47 -12.26 -1.44
CA THR A 62 -5.91 -12.27 -1.77
C THR A 62 -6.47 -10.87 -2.02
N ALA A 63 -5.97 -9.87 -1.31
CA ALA A 63 -6.39 -8.48 -1.51
C ALA A 63 -5.78 -7.89 -2.78
N ILE A 64 -4.49 -8.11 -2.99
CA ILE A 64 -3.71 -7.62 -4.13
C ILE A 64 -4.23 -8.20 -5.45
N SER A 65 -4.65 -9.48 -5.46
CA SER A 65 -5.20 -10.11 -6.67
C SER A 65 -6.54 -9.53 -7.13
N LYS A 66 -7.22 -8.75 -6.28
CA LYS A 66 -8.47 -8.04 -6.61
C LYS A 66 -8.24 -6.60 -7.05
N LEU A 67 -7.04 -6.07 -6.88
CA LEU A 67 -6.69 -4.72 -7.29
C LEU A 67 -6.39 -4.67 -8.79
N GLU A 68 -6.66 -3.51 -9.38
CA GLU A 68 -6.25 -3.23 -10.75
C GLU A 68 -4.75 -2.96 -10.81
N GLU A 69 -4.13 -3.30 -11.95
CA GLU A 69 -2.69 -3.15 -12.18
C GLU A 69 -2.21 -1.71 -11.93
N LYS A 70 -3.05 -0.73 -12.29
CA LYS A 70 -2.80 0.69 -12.08
C LYS A 70 -2.72 1.09 -10.60
N ASP A 71 -3.34 0.34 -9.70
CA ASP A 71 -3.43 0.67 -8.27
C ASP A 71 -2.30 0.01 -7.46
N LEU A 72 -1.64 -1.02 -8.01
CA LEU A 72 -0.59 -1.79 -7.33
C LEU A 72 0.62 -0.95 -6.92
N PHE A 73 1.22 -0.23 -7.88
CA PHE A 73 2.40 0.59 -7.63
C PHE A 73 2.11 1.80 -6.73
N PRO A 74 1.05 2.59 -6.98
CA PRO A 74 0.60 3.65 -6.08
C PRO A 74 0.44 3.16 -4.63
N LEU A 75 -0.21 2.01 -4.45
CA LEU A 75 -0.42 1.44 -3.13
C LEU A 75 0.90 1.06 -2.43
N ALA A 76 1.86 0.49 -3.18
CA ALA A 76 3.18 0.16 -2.63
C ALA A 76 3.92 1.42 -2.14
N VAL A 77 3.80 2.52 -2.89
CA VAL A 77 4.35 3.84 -2.50
C VAL A 77 3.67 4.34 -1.23
N PHE A 78 2.35 4.19 -1.12
CA PHE A 78 1.60 4.61 0.07
C PHE A 78 2.11 3.91 1.34
N PHE A 79 2.22 2.58 1.34
CA PHE A 79 2.72 1.84 2.52
C PHE A 79 4.18 2.14 2.83
N THR A 80 4.98 2.45 1.82
CA THR A 80 6.39 2.81 1.98
C THR A 80 6.55 4.19 2.65
N LEU A 81 5.77 5.18 2.18
CA LEU A 81 5.76 6.52 2.77
C LEU A 81 5.06 6.53 4.14
N GLY A 82 4.02 5.73 4.31
CA GLY A 82 3.36 5.49 5.59
C GLY A 82 4.35 5.00 6.64
N GLU A 83 5.19 4.00 6.32
CA GLU A 83 6.24 3.53 7.25
C GLU A 83 7.24 4.64 7.66
N MET A 84 7.54 5.58 6.76
CA MET A 84 8.51 6.65 7.01
C MET A 84 7.92 7.85 7.75
N LYS A 85 6.63 8.13 7.55
CA LYS A 85 5.96 9.33 8.08
C LYS A 85 5.06 9.05 9.27
N LEU A 86 4.48 7.84 9.35
CA LEU A 86 3.53 7.47 10.39
C LEU A 86 4.24 6.67 11.50
N PRO A 87 4.16 7.11 12.76
CA PRO A 87 4.72 6.36 13.87
C PRO A 87 3.95 5.02 14.05
N GLY A 88 4.70 3.93 14.28
CA GLY A 88 4.11 2.60 14.50
C GLY A 88 3.77 1.80 13.24
N TRP A 89 4.09 2.32 12.04
CA TRP A 89 3.99 1.61 10.75
C TRP A 89 5.29 0.89 10.35
N GLN A 90 6.27 0.90 11.24
CA GLN A 90 7.59 0.29 11.05
C GLN A 90 7.49 -1.23 11.14
N CYS A 91 7.37 -1.87 9.98
CA CYS A 91 7.27 -3.32 9.85
C CYS A 91 8.47 -3.93 9.13
N GLY A 92 9.40 -3.12 8.63
CA GLY A 92 10.66 -3.59 8.05
C GLY A 92 10.44 -4.55 6.89
N ALA A 93 10.80 -5.82 7.07
CA ALA A 93 10.65 -6.87 6.05
C ALA A 93 9.21 -7.38 5.85
N SER A 94 8.29 -7.05 6.77
CA SER A 94 6.87 -7.41 6.69
C SER A 94 6.00 -6.29 6.08
N ASN A 95 6.61 -5.30 5.43
CA ASN A 95 5.85 -4.21 4.81
C ASN A 95 5.04 -4.74 3.60
N PRO A 96 3.73 -4.44 3.49
CA PRO A 96 2.91 -4.81 2.34
C PRO A 96 3.43 -4.34 0.98
N ALA A 97 4.21 -3.25 0.95
CA ALA A 97 4.90 -2.81 -0.25
C ALA A 97 5.75 -3.95 -0.86
N ILE A 98 6.43 -4.75 -0.03
CA ILE A 98 7.25 -5.87 -0.49
C ILE A 98 6.38 -6.94 -1.17
N TRP A 99 5.22 -7.26 -0.58
CA TRP A 99 4.29 -8.23 -1.16
C TRP A 99 3.70 -7.72 -2.48
N LEU A 100 3.37 -6.43 -2.58
CA LEU A 100 2.95 -5.78 -3.81
C LEU A 100 4.02 -5.88 -4.90
N PHE A 101 5.27 -5.56 -4.59
CA PHE A 101 6.38 -5.69 -5.54
C PHE A 101 6.62 -7.14 -5.98
N ARG A 102 6.50 -8.11 -5.07
CA ARG A 102 6.59 -9.54 -5.41
C ARG A 102 5.47 -9.97 -6.35
N TYR A 103 4.24 -9.53 -6.09
CA TYR A 103 3.09 -9.80 -6.95
C TYR A 103 3.25 -9.17 -8.34
N MET A 104 3.64 -7.90 -8.41
CA MET A 104 3.90 -7.20 -9.67
C MET A 104 5.01 -7.87 -10.48
N LYS A 105 6.09 -8.31 -9.82
CA LYS A 105 7.18 -9.05 -10.45
C LYS A 105 6.71 -10.39 -11.01
N ALA A 106 5.89 -11.14 -10.27
CA ALA A 106 5.33 -12.42 -10.71
C ALA A 106 4.41 -12.26 -11.93
N ASN A 107 3.70 -11.14 -12.04
CA ASN A 107 2.77 -10.85 -13.13
C ASN A 107 3.37 -10.03 -14.28
N ASN A 108 4.68 -9.79 -14.32
CA ASN A 108 5.35 -8.90 -15.29
C ASN A 108 4.84 -7.45 -15.31
N LEU A 109 4.20 -7.01 -14.22
CA LEU A 109 3.70 -5.64 -14.01
C LEU A 109 4.72 -4.77 -13.28
N SER A 110 6.02 -5.06 -13.41
CA SER A 110 7.05 -4.34 -12.64
C SER A 110 7.10 -2.87 -13.07
N PRO A 111 7.13 -1.92 -12.10
CA PRO A 111 7.16 -0.50 -12.41
C PRO A 111 8.51 -0.13 -13.03
N ALA A 112 8.57 1.04 -13.68
CA ALA A 112 9.77 1.45 -14.38
C ALA A 112 10.95 1.62 -13.40
N LYS A 113 12.19 1.40 -13.89
CA LYS A 113 13.40 1.54 -13.05
C LYS A 113 13.50 2.91 -12.38
N GLU A 114 13.03 3.95 -13.06
CA GLU A 114 13.01 5.31 -12.54
C GLU A 114 12.05 5.46 -11.36
N GLU A 115 10.87 4.85 -11.44
CA GLU A 115 9.88 4.85 -10.36
C GLU A 115 10.38 4.11 -9.13
N ILE A 116 11.01 2.95 -9.32
CA ILE A 116 11.65 2.20 -8.24
C ILE A 116 12.75 3.04 -7.59
N ARG A 117 13.55 3.75 -8.40
CA ARG A 117 14.61 4.62 -7.90
C ARG A 117 14.05 5.79 -7.09
N SER A 118 12.95 6.39 -7.54
CA SER A 118 12.24 7.44 -6.81
C SER A 118 11.68 6.91 -5.51
N LEU A 119 11.07 5.73 -5.50
CA LEU A 119 10.58 5.09 -4.27
C LEU A 119 11.71 4.87 -3.25
N LYS A 120 12.88 4.38 -3.68
CA LYS A 120 14.03 4.17 -2.80
C LYS A 120 14.60 5.47 -2.19
N LYS A 121 14.29 6.64 -2.75
CA LYS A 121 14.64 7.93 -2.14
C LYS A 121 13.62 8.39 -1.09
N LEU A 122 12.42 7.82 -1.13
CA LEU A 122 11.32 8.15 -0.22
C LEU A 122 11.35 7.30 1.06
N THR A 123 12.23 6.31 1.15
CA THR A 123 12.33 5.39 2.28
C THR A 123 13.77 5.00 2.59
N ASP A 124 14.11 4.95 3.87
CA ASP A 124 15.35 4.38 4.38
C ASP A 124 15.26 2.86 4.63
N ASN A 125 14.09 2.25 4.40
CA ASN A 125 13.90 0.82 4.61
C ASN A 125 14.65 0.00 3.53
N ARG A 126 15.80 -0.56 3.90
CA ARG A 126 16.64 -1.41 3.04
C ARG A 126 15.94 -2.63 2.46
N PHE A 127 14.85 -3.09 3.10
CA PHE A 127 14.07 -4.23 2.63
C PHE A 127 13.17 -3.84 1.45
N ILE A 128 12.82 -2.57 1.26
CA ILE A 128 12.03 -2.13 0.10
C ILE A 128 12.98 -1.95 -1.10
N PRO A 129 12.69 -2.53 -2.29
CA PRO A 129 11.39 -3.05 -2.73
C PRO A 129 11.16 -4.57 -2.61
N TYR A 130 12.18 -5.42 -2.52
CA TYR A 130 12.04 -6.87 -2.73
C TYR A 130 12.18 -7.73 -1.46
N GLY A 131 12.21 -7.12 -0.29
CA GLY A 131 12.52 -7.78 0.97
C GLY A 131 14.01 -8.02 1.18
N SER A 132 14.34 -8.70 2.27
CA SER A 132 15.71 -9.18 2.50
C SER A 132 16.01 -10.25 1.46
N VAL A 133 17.11 -10.09 0.75
CA VAL A 133 17.71 -11.19 0.00
C VAL A 133 18.21 -12.17 1.05
N LEU A 134 17.51 -13.28 1.23
CA LEU A 134 18.01 -14.46 1.94
C LEU A 134 18.85 -15.28 0.96
#